data_AF-A0A4Y2LQ88-F1
#
_entry.id   AF-A0A4Y2LQ88-F1
#
_cell.length_a   1.000
_cell.length_b   1.000
_cell.length_c   1.000
_cell.angle_alpha   90.00
_cell.angle_beta   90.00
_cell.angle_gamma   90.00
#
_symmetry.space_group_name_H-M   'P 1'
#
loop_
_entity.id
_entity.type
_entity.pdbx_description
1 polymer ?
#
loop_
_entity_poly.entity_id
_entity_poly.type
_entity_poly.pdbx_seq_one_letter_code
_entity_poly.pdbx_strand_id
1 'polypeptide(L)'
;MYESLGINTVCYDTVKVWFRKFKAGHFDIEDEPRSGRPIEVDCEQLKLIIDQDRNVSIRTFALELDVCQKTIVNALKYINVIFKFNRWVPHELTAEGKRKARESSLFGSAQRSKKRENSGQNCDL
;
A
#
# COMPACT_ATOMS: atom_id res chain seq x y z
N MET A 1 -4.78 7.37 52.82
CA MET A 1 -3.45 6.76 52.88
C MET A 1 -3.29 5.99 51.58
N TYR A 2 -2.61 6.55 50.57
CA TYR A 2 -2.42 5.84 49.30
C TYR A 2 -1.14 5.02 49.44
N GLU A 3 -1.28 3.70 49.46
CA GLU A 3 -0.11 2.82 49.38
C GLU A 3 0.57 3.08 48.04
N SER A 4 1.84 3.46 48.14
CA SER A 4 2.71 3.72 47.01
C SER A 4 2.96 2.42 46.25
N LEU A 5 2.09 2.14 45.28
CA LEU A 5 2.45 1.32 44.13
C LEU A 5 3.71 1.97 43.53
N GLY A 6 4.86 1.29 43.66
CA GLY A 6 6.20 1.89 43.47
C GLY A 6 6.38 2.62 42.13
N ILE A 7 7.49 3.37 42.00
CA ILE A 7 7.79 4.34 40.91
C ILE A 7 7.55 3.86 39.46
N ASN A 8 7.41 2.56 39.20
CA ASN A 8 7.10 1.98 37.88
C ASN A 8 5.73 1.30 37.79
N THR A 9 4.78 1.66 38.65
CA THR A 9 3.46 1.04 38.70
C THR A 9 2.39 1.94 38.07
N VAL A 10 1.39 1.32 37.43
CA VAL A 10 0.25 2.04 36.86
C VAL A 10 -0.48 2.85 37.93
N CYS A 11 -0.91 4.07 37.58
CA CYS A 11 -1.65 4.90 38.51
C CYS A 11 -3.02 4.30 38.84
N TYR A 12 -3.57 4.68 40.00
CA TYR A 12 -4.88 4.19 40.46
C TYR A 12 -6.01 4.45 39.45
N ASP A 13 -5.94 5.54 38.68
CA ASP A 13 -6.92 5.85 37.64
C ASP A 13 -6.85 4.87 36.46
N THR A 14 -5.64 4.46 36.04
CA THR A 14 -5.46 3.41 35.03
C THR A 14 -6.05 2.09 35.49
N VAL A 15 -5.85 1.70 36.77
CA VAL A 15 -6.44 0.47 37.34
C VAL A 15 -7.97 0.50 37.29
N LYS A 16 -8.59 1.64 37.62
CA LYS A 16 -10.05 1.82 37.55
C LYS A 16 -10.58 1.68 36.12
N VAL A 17 -9.87 2.21 35.13
CA VAL A 17 -10.24 2.08 33.70
C VAL A 17 -10.20 0.62 33.25
N TRP A 18 -9.11 -0.09 33.55
CA TRP A 18 -8.97 -1.51 33.22
C TRP A 18 -10.02 -2.38 33.90
N PHE A 19 -10.30 -2.13 35.19
CA PHE A 19 -11.34 -2.86 35.92
C PHE A 19 -12.73 -2.70 35.27
N ARG A 20 -13.05 -1.51 34.74
CA ARG A 20 -14.29 -1.28 33.98
C ARG A 20 -14.30 -2.04 32.66
N LYS A 21 -13.18 -2.03 31.91
CA LYS A 21 -13.03 -2.81 30.65
C LYS A 21 -13.25 -4.31 30.89
N PHE A 22 -12.63 -4.87 31.92
CA PHE A 22 -12.80 -6.28 32.28
C PHE A 22 -14.23 -6.62 32.70
N LYS A 23 -14.89 -5.75 33.47
CA LYS A 23 -16.32 -5.93 33.79
C LYS A 23 -17.23 -5.91 32.56
N ALA A 24 -16.85 -5.16 31.52
CA ALA A 24 -17.56 -5.12 30.25
C ALA A 24 -17.23 -6.31 29.33
N GLY A 25 -16.41 -7.27 29.78
CA GLY A 25 -16.00 -8.44 29.00
C GLY A 25 -14.88 -8.16 27.98
N HIS A 26 -14.26 -6.98 28.02
CA HIS A 26 -13.09 -6.66 27.20
C HIS A 26 -11.81 -7.13 27.91
N PHE A 27 -11.31 -8.30 27.51
CA PHE A 27 -10.09 -8.91 28.05
C PHE A 27 -8.87 -8.71 27.15
N ASP A 28 -9.01 -8.01 26.03
CA ASP A 28 -7.88 -7.64 25.19
C ASP A 28 -6.97 -6.66 25.94
N ILE A 29 -5.70 -7.03 26.03
CA ILE A 29 -4.66 -6.28 26.74
C ILE A 29 -3.91 -5.37 25.76
N GLU A 30 -3.99 -5.66 24.46
CA GLU A 30 -3.35 -4.86 23.44
C GLU A 30 -4.01 -3.48 23.33
N ASP A 31 -3.19 -2.49 22.96
CA ASP A 31 -3.70 -1.15 22.71
C ASP A 31 -4.63 -1.18 21.51
N GLU A 32 -5.84 -0.65 21.69
CA GLU A 32 -6.74 -0.38 20.56
C GLU A 32 -6.05 0.53 19.54
N PRO A 33 -6.40 0.41 18.24
CA PRO A 33 -5.84 1.27 17.21
C PRO A 33 -5.99 2.74 17.61
N ARG A 34 -4.85 3.39 17.87
CA ARG A 34 -4.85 4.80 18.26
C ARG A 34 -5.36 5.62 17.08
N SER A 35 -6.28 6.54 17.35
CA SER A 35 -6.66 7.56 16.37
C SER A 35 -5.44 8.44 16.09
N GLY A 36 -4.73 8.13 15.00
CA GLY A 36 -3.63 8.93 14.51
C GLY A 36 -4.11 10.24 13.90
N ARG A 37 -3.17 11.11 13.51
CA ARG A 37 -3.50 12.30 12.73
C ARG A 37 -4.09 11.86 11.37
N PRO A 38 -5.31 12.29 11.01
CA PRO A 38 -5.87 11.98 9.71
C PRO A 38 -5.00 12.58 8.59
N ILE A 39 -4.88 11.86 7.47
CA ILE A 39 -4.25 12.38 6.26
C ILE A 39 -5.28 13.31 5.61
N GLU A 40 -4.95 14.58 5.48
CA GLU A 40 -5.84 15.63 4.92
C GLU A 40 -6.02 15.52 3.39
N VAL A 41 -5.34 14.58 2.73
CA VAL A 41 -5.36 14.39 1.28
C VAL A 41 -6.38 13.31 0.90
N ASP A 42 -7.24 13.63 -0.08
CA ASP A 42 -8.10 12.65 -0.73
C ASP A 42 -7.23 11.63 -1.50
N CYS A 43 -7.13 10.44 -0.93
CA CYS A 43 -6.33 9.35 -1.47
C CYS A 43 -6.90 8.81 -2.80
N GLU A 44 -8.21 8.94 -3.04
CA GLU A 44 -8.84 8.46 -4.27
C GLU A 44 -8.56 9.40 -5.44
N GLN A 45 -8.60 10.71 -5.20
CA GLN A 45 -8.14 11.69 -6.19
C GLN A 45 -6.66 11.50 -6.54
N LEU A 46 -5.82 11.24 -5.54
CA LEU A 46 -4.40 10.98 -5.77
C LEU A 46 -4.17 9.74 -6.63
N LYS A 47 -4.92 8.66 -6.42
CA LYS A 47 -4.87 7.45 -7.29
C LYS A 47 -5.31 7.75 -8.71
N LEU A 48 -6.39 8.51 -8.89
CA LEU A 48 -6.91 8.84 -10.22
C LEU A 48 -5.86 9.57 -11.07
N ILE A 49 -5.17 10.54 -10.49
CA ILE A 49 -4.11 11.30 -11.18
C ILE A 49 -2.94 10.37 -11.54
N ILE A 50 -2.54 9.46 -10.63
CA ILE A 50 -1.46 8.48 -10.87
C ILE A 50 -1.83 7.49 -11.99
N ASP A 51 -3.09 7.08 -12.07
CA ASP A 51 -3.58 6.16 -13.10
C ASP A 51 -3.65 6.83 -14.48
N GLN A 52 -3.90 8.14 -14.54
CA GLN A 52 -3.86 8.92 -15.78
C GLN A 52 -2.43 9.12 -16.28
N ASP A 53 -1.52 9.58 -15.41
CA ASP A 53 -0.10 9.70 -15.72
C ASP A 53 0.77 9.30 -14.53
N ARG A 54 1.49 8.20 -14.70
CA ARG A 54 2.38 7.65 -13.68
C ARG A 54 3.65 8.49 -13.44
N ASN A 55 3.98 9.38 -14.37
CA ASN A 55 5.23 10.14 -14.36
C ASN A 55 5.09 11.54 -13.72
N VAL A 56 3.93 11.84 -13.13
CA VAL A 56 3.67 13.13 -12.49
C VAL A 56 4.58 13.34 -11.27
N SER A 57 5.12 14.56 -11.15
CA SER A 57 6.02 14.92 -10.05
C SER A 57 5.26 15.22 -8.75
N ILE A 58 5.89 14.97 -7.60
CA ILE A 58 5.34 15.36 -6.27
C ILE A 58 5.03 16.85 -6.20
N ARG A 59 5.82 17.70 -6.88
CA ARG A 59 5.58 19.14 -6.94
C ARG A 59 4.31 19.47 -7.71
N THR A 60 4.02 18.74 -8.78
CA THR A 60 2.79 18.89 -9.56
C THR A 60 1.59 18.51 -8.72
N PHE A 61 1.63 17.37 -8.02
CA PHE A 61 0.57 16.97 -7.08
C PHE A 61 0.32 18.02 -6.00
N ALA A 62 1.39 18.58 -5.42
CA ALA A 62 1.28 19.62 -4.40
C ALA A 62 0.59 20.90 -4.92
N LEU A 63 0.82 21.25 -6.18
CA LEU A 63 0.18 22.40 -6.82
C LEU A 63 -1.28 22.13 -7.19
N GLU A 64 -1.57 20.94 -7.72
CA GLU A 64 -2.91 20.56 -8.18
C GLU A 64 -3.89 20.31 -7.04
N LEU A 65 -3.40 19.74 -5.95
CA LEU A 65 -4.19 19.42 -4.75
C LEU A 65 -4.08 20.50 -3.66
N ASP A 66 -3.33 21.59 -3.91
CA ASP A 66 -3.05 22.69 -2.96
C ASP A 66 -2.60 22.20 -1.56
N VAL A 67 -1.68 21.23 -1.54
CA VAL A 67 -1.18 20.62 -0.30
C VAL A 67 0.33 20.60 -0.28
N CYS A 68 0.91 20.61 0.92
CA CYS A 68 2.35 20.59 1.03
C CYS A 68 2.93 19.26 0.50
N GLN A 69 4.12 19.33 -0.12
CA GLN A 69 4.79 18.15 -0.71
C GLN A 69 4.99 17.02 0.30
N LYS A 70 5.23 17.34 1.58
CA LYS A 70 5.36 16.33 2.64
C LYS A 70 4.07 15.53 2.83
N THR A 71 2.92 16.17 2.74
CA THR A 71 1.61 15.50 2.85
C THR A 71 1.40 14.54 1.69
N ILE A 72 1.75 14.93 0.46
CA ILE A 72 1.70 14.04 -0.72
C ILE A 72 2.61 12.83 -0.54
N VAL A 73 3.86 13.02 -0.08
CA VAL A 73 4.77 11.90 0.18
C VAL A 73 4.21 10.92 1.22
N ASN A 74 3.58 11.43 2.27
CA ASN A 74 2.95 10.58 3.29
C ASN A 74 1.71 9.86 2.73
N ALA A 75 0.89 10.53 1.92
CA ALA A 75 -0.27 9.92 1.26
C ALA A 75 0.15 8.81 0.29
N LEU A 76 1.20 9.02 -0.53
CA LEU A 76 1.74 8.00 -1.42
C LEU A 76 2.23 6.75 -0.66
N LYS A 77 2.86 6.94 0.50
CA LYS A 77 3.26 5.83 1.39
C LYS A 77 2.04 5.09 1.94
N TYR A 78 0.99 5.82 2.34
CA TYR A 78 -0.26 5.23 2.84
C TYR A 78 -0.96 4.37 1.78
N ILE A 79 -0.97 4.82 0.53
CA ILE A 79 -1.57 4.10 -0.62
C ILE A 79 -0.64 3.00 -1.16
N ASN A 80 0.56 2.82 -0.59
CA ASN A 80 1.58 1.87 -1.05
C ASN A 80 2.02 2.07 -2.52
N VAL A 81 2.01 3.31 -3.01
CA VAL A 81 2.51 3.63 -4.34
C VAL A 81 3.99 4.00 -4.24
N ILE A 82 4.81 3.31 -5.03
CA ILE A 82 6.23 3.60 -5.16
C ILE A 82 6.56 4.15 -6.54
N PHE A 83 7.35 5.21 -6.56
CA PHE A 83 7.91 5.73 -7.80
C PHE A 83 8.96 4.77 -8.35
N LYS A 84 8.84 4.43 -9.63
CA LYS A 84 9.83 3.63 -10.37
C LYS A 84 10.19 4.36 -11.65
N PHE A 85 11.48 4.43 -11.95
CA PHE A 85 11.93 4.95 -13.24
C PHE A 85 11.38 4.09 -14.38
N ASN A 86 11.06 4.75 -15.48
CA ASN A 86 10.67 4.07 -16.71
C ASN A 86 11.81 3.19 -17.20
N ARG A 87 11.45 2.01 -17.73
CA ARG A 87 12.43 1.11 -18.34
C ARG A 87 13.01 1.78 -19.58
N TRP A 88 14.33 1.86 -19.66
CA TRP A 88 15.01 2.36 -20.85
C TRP A 88 14.67 1.50 -22.08
N VAL A 89 14.38 2.16 -23.20
CA VAL A 89 14.08 1.51 -24.49
C VAL A 89 15.14 1.95 -25.50
N PRO A 90 15.92 1.04 -26.10
CA PRO A 90 17.08 1.41 -26.91
C PRO A 90 16.78 2.22 -28.18
N HIS A 91 15.62 2.01 -28.78
CA HIS A 91 15.20 2.70 -29.99
C HIS A 91 13.68 2.79 -30.03
N GLU A 92 13.17 3.84 -30.67
CA GLU A 92 11.74 3.97 -30.90
C GLU A 92 11.26 2.91 -31.90
N LEU A 93 10.32 2.08 -31.48
CA LEU A 93 9.75 1.04 -32.32
C LEU A 93 8.71 1.63 -33.28
N THR A 94 8.80 1.25 -34.56
CA THR A 94 7.74 1.49 -35.54
C THR A 94 6.47 0.71 -35.17
N ALA A 95 5.31 1.12 -35.69
CA ALA A 95 4.05 0.44 -35.43
C ALA A 95 4.10 -1.07 -35.78
N GLU A 96 4.76 -1.38 -36.90
CA GLU A 96 4.97 -2.75 -37.35
C GLU A 96 5.92 -3.53 -36.42
N GLY A 97 6.99 -2.89 -35.92
CA GLY A 97 7.87 -3.48 -34.92
C GLY A 97 7.14 -3.81 -33.61
N LYS A 98 6.25 -2.91 -33.16
CA LYS A 98 5.40 -3.14 -31.98
C LYS A 98 4.43 -4.31 -32.19
N ARG A 99 3.83 -4.43 -33.38
CA ARG A 99 2.91 -5.52 -33.73
C ARG A 99 3.61 -6.88 -33.65
N LYS A 100 4.76 -7.02 -34.34
CA LYS A 100 5.56 -8.25 -34.31
C LYS A 100 6.01 -8.62 -32.89
N ALA A 101 6.44 -7.65 -32.09
CA ALA A 101 6.85 -7.90 -30.71
C ALA A 101 5.68 -8.40 -29.84
N ARG A 102 4.47 -7.86 -30.01
CA ARG A 102 3.25 -8.34 -29.33
C ARG A 102 2.92 -9.77 -29.73
N GLU A 103 2.95 -10.08 -31.02
CA GLU A 103 2.68 -11.43 -31.54
C GLU A 103 3.66 -12.46 -30.97
N SER A 104 4.95 -12.14 -30.97
CA SER A 104 5.98 -12.99 -30.35
C SER A 104 5.75 -13.21 -28.85
N SER A 105 5.30 -12.18 -28.12
CA SER A 105 5.01 -12.28 -26.68
C SER A 105 3.77 -13.14 -26.39
N LEU A 106 2.70 -12.96 -27.18
CA LEU A 106 1.48 -13.78 -27.11
C LEU A 106 1.78 -15.24 -27.44
N PHE A 107 2.58 -15.47 -28.48
CA PHE A 107 3.01 -16.82 -28.82
C PHE A 107 3.81 -17.46 -27.68
N GLY A 108 4.79 -16.74 -27.12
CA GLY A 108 5.61 -17.25 -26.01
C GLY A 108 4.81 -17.52 -24.73
N SER A 109 3.74 -16.77 -24.46
CA SER A 109 2.84 -17.01 -23.32
C SER A 109 1.90 -18.19 -23.57
N ALA A 110 1.40 -18.37 -24.79
CA ALA A 110 0.61 -19.54 -25.18
C ALA A 110 1.42 -20.84 -25.06
N GLN A 111 2.68 -20.85 -25.51
CA GLN A 111 3.57 -22.00 -25.36
C GLN A 111 3.85 -22.33 -23.88
N ARG A 112 4.02 -21.31 -23.04
CA ARG A 112 4.21 -21.49 -21.58
C ARG A 112 2.96 -22.08 -20.91
N SER A 113 1.78 -21.70 -21.36
CA SER A 113 0.50 -22.21 -20.82
C SER A 113 0.30 -23.67 -21.18
N LYS A 114 0.51 -24.03 -22.46
CA LYS A 114 0.50 -25.44 -22.91
C LYS A 114 1.51 -26.31 -22.18
N LYS A 115 2.70 -25.77 -21.90
CA LYS A 115 3.71 -26.50 -21.12
C LYS A 115 3.26 -26.75 -19.67
N ARG A 116 2.54 -25.82 -19.05
CA ARG A 116 1.97 -25.98 -17.69
C ARG A 116 0.85 -27.02 -17.66
N GLU A 117 -0.03 -27.00 -18.66
CA GLU A 117 -1.10 -28.00 -18.82
C GLU A 117 -0.52 -29.40 -19.03
N ASN A 118 0.43 -29.54 -19.95
CA ASN A 118 1.08 -30.83 -20.23
C ASN A 118 1.93 -31.34 -19.05
N SER A 119 2.49 -30.45 -18.22
CA SER A 119 3.20 -30.86 -17.00
C SER A 119 2.27 -31.30 -15.87
N GLY A 120 1.03 -30.80 -15.84
CA GLY A 120 0.03 -31.23 -14.86
C GLY A 120 -0.58 -32.60 -15.19
N GLN A 121 -0.71 -32.94 -16.48
CA GLN A 121 -1.24 -34.24 -16.93
C GLN A 121 -0.27 -35.42 -16.73
N ASN A 122 1.01 -35.17 -16.45
CA ASN A 122 2.02 -36.22 -16.25
C ASN A 122 2.19 -36.64 -14.78
N CYS A 123 1.35 -36.11 -13.88
CA CYS A 123 1.37 -36.40 -12.44
C CYS A 123 0.25 -37.35 -11.97
N ASP A 124 -0.61 -37.84 -12.88
CA ASP A 124 -1.75 -38.72 -12.58
C ASP A 124 -1.55 -40.18 -13.09
N LEU A 125 -0.33 -40.72 -13.00
CA LEU A 125 -0.03 -42.16 -13.20
C LEU A 125 0.81 -42.74 -12.06
#